data_AF-A0A925CWJ4-F1
#
_entry.id   AF-A0A925CWJ4-F1
#
_cell.length_a   1.000
_cell.length_b   1.000
_cell.length_c   1.000
_cell.angle_alpha   90.00
_cell.angle_beta   90.00
_cell.angle_gamma   90.00
#
_symmetry.space_group_name_H-M   'P 1'
#
loop_
_entity.id
_entity.type
_entity.pdbx_description
1 polymer ?
#
loop_
_entity_poly.entity_id
_entity_poly.type
_entity_poly.pdbx_seq_one_letter_code
_entity_poly.pdbx_strand_id
1 'polypeptide(L)'
;MKARVALNLLSGLLLSVLIISCEKTEIPPVDPPTEVPVEKPDLVFYALTSGAKLSKFNAKDPENAISSVQISGTLSAEIIQAIDFRPATGQLYGIGSSSRIYVINPATGVAREIGTGPFTPALPATIVAFDFNPTVDRIRVVTGTGMNLRVNPETGAVAATDGVVGSAAMVSAVAYTNNMAGAATTTLYDIDVKTQKLFKQDPPNNGTLVEVGSLQLNISNEEGGFDIAPNGIALGVYPVDGKSTLFQVDLTTGKATALGNLGSTNNYNAIAIPTNPVAYAVDEDNALHIFNPENFTGTVSKPITGLQSSEMILGIDFRPANGQLFALGSSNRIYTINVATGAAAVVGSELTTPLAGTSFGFDFNPTVDRIRVVSNTGQNLRIVPTTAAIAATDGNLNPGTPAVSAAAYTNNFAGATTTMLFDIDSQTDKLYRQDPPNAGTLVEIGNLGIDVESANGFDIGGVSGKAWAILKTGAMNKIYSINISTGLATPMMEFPKTVRGFAVGLGF
;
A
#
# COMPACT_ATOMS: atom_id res chain seq x y z
N MET A 1 -73.61 14.63 -76.87
CA MET A 1 -74.87 14.27 -77.56
C MET A 1 -75.72 13.48 -76.59
N LYS A 2 -76.83 14.09 -76.14
CA LYS A 2 -78.01 13.51 -75.45
C LYS A 2 -77.80 12.84 -74.08
N ALA A 3 -78.65 12.99 -73.07
CA ALA A 3 -79.73 13.93 -72.76
C ALA A 3 -80.31 13.54 -71.37
N ARG A 4 -81.00 14.51 -70.74
CA ARG A 4 -82.11 14.39 -69.75
C ARG A 4 -81.75 14.25 -68.27
N VAL A 5 -82.53 14.77 -67.31
CA VAL A 5 -83.69 15.70 -67.24
C VAL A 5 -83.76 16.15 -65.76
N ALA A 6 -84.26 17.36 -65.51
CA ALA A 6 -84.53 17.96 -64.20
C ALA A 6 -85.63 17.24 -63.39
N LEU A 7 -85.63 17.33 -62.05
CA LEU A 7 -86.75 17.86 -61.25
C LEU A 7 -86.43 17.94 -59.74
N ASN A 8 -86.84 19.05 -59.12
CA ASN A 8 -86.81 19.33 -57.68
C ASN A 8 -87.78 18.42 -56.89
N LEU A 9 -87.43 18.07 -55.65
CA LEU A 9 -88.39 18.07 -54.53
C LEU A 9 -87.68 18.14 -53.18
N LEU A 10 -88.13 19.11 -52.39
CA LEU A 10 -87.69 19.48 -51.04
C LEU A 10 -88.41 18.58 -50.02
N SER A 11 -87.68 17.90 -49.15
CA SER A 11 -88.24 17.33 -47.91
C SER A 11 -87.12 17.11 -46.89
N GLY A 12 -87.21 17.82 -45.77
CA GLY A 12 -86.23 17.75 -44.69
C GLY A 12 -86.26 16.43 -43.92
N LEU A 13 -85.11 16.05 -43.39
CA LEU A 13 -85.01 15.13 -42.26
C LEU A 13 -83.71 15.40 -41.50
N LEU A 14 -83.83 15.44 -40.17
CA LEU A 14 -82.79 15.75 -39.20
C LEU A 14 -81.57 14.82 -39.34
N LEU A 15 -80.40 15.44 -39.19
CA LEU A 15 -79.07 14.87 -39.20
C LEU A 15 -78.73 14.30 -37.80
N SER A 16 -78.48 12.99 -37.71
CA SER A 16 -77.79 12.37 -36.57
C SER A 16 -76.69 11.44 -37.10
N VAL A 17 -75.48 11.99 -37.24
CA VAL A 17 -74.27 11.25 -37.61
C VAL A 17 -73.69 10.62 -36.34
N LEU A 18 -73.74 9.30 -36.25
CA LEU A 18 -72.92 8.52 -35.32
C LEU A 18 -71.52 8.40 -35.94
N ILE A 19 -70.57 9.15 -35.38
CA ILE A 19 -69.15 9.02 -35.71
C ILE A 19 -68.58 7.96 -34.77
N ILE A 20 -68.22 6.79 -35.33
CA ILE A 20 -67.46 5.76 -34.60
C ILE A 20 -66.03 6.28 -34.49
N SER A 21 -65.66 6.74 -33.30
CA SER A 21 -64.28 7.07 -32.94
C SER A 21 -63.49 5.76 -32.81
N CYS A 22 -62.43 5.59 -33.59
CA CYS A 22 -61.40 4.61 -33.28
C CYS A 22 -60.67 5.11 -32.02
N GLU A 23 -60.96 4.52 -30.86
CA GLU A 23 -60.07 4.63 -29.70
C GLU A 23 -58.74 3.96 -30.06
N LYS A 24 -57.75 4.80 -30.34
CA LYS A 24 -56.36 4.38 -30.26
C LYS A 24 -56.14 4.01 -28.80
N THR A 25 -55.99 2.72 -28.51
CA THR A 25 -55.57 2.26 -27.19
C THR A 25 -54.17 2.84 -26.99
N GLU A 26 -54.08 3.95 -26.27
CA GLU A 26 -52.82 4.48 -25.80
C GLU A 26 -52.26 3.43 -24.84
N ILE A 27 -51.22 2.72 -25.28
CA ILE A 27 -50.35 2.00 -24.36
C ILE A 27 -49.86 3.09 -23.41
N PRO A 28 -50.13 2.98 -22.10
CA PRO A 28 -49.62 3.97 -21.15
C PRO A 28 -48.10 4.07 -21.35
N PRO A 29 -47.51 5.28 -21.27
CA PRO A 29 -46.07 5.41 -21.36
C PRO A 29 -45.46 4.44 -20.36
N VAL A 30 -44.67 3.49 -20.86
CA VAL A 30 -43.83 2.66 -20.01
C VAL A 30 -42.94 3.65 -19.29
N ASP A 31 -43.07 3.75 -17.96
CA ASP A 31 -42.17 4.56 -17.17
C ASP A 31 -40.73 4.22 -17.62
N PRO A 32 -39.87 5.22 -17.90
CA PRO A 32 -38.48 4.92 -18.18
C PRO A 32 -37.97 4.04 -17.04
N PRO A 33 -37.18 2.97 -17.33
CA PRO A 33 -36.68 2.11 -16.28
C PRO A 33 -36.07 3.02 -15.22
N THR A 34 -36.61 2.96 -14.01
CA THR A 34 -36.05 3.66 -12.87
C THR A 34 -34.58 3.28 -12.81
N GLU A 35 -33.69 4.22 -13.11
CA GLU A 35 -32.25 4.00 -12.93
C GLU A 35 -32.09 3.60 -11.46
N VAL A 36 -31.79 2.32 -11.23
CA VAL A 36 -31.38 1.87 -9.91
C VAL A 36 -30.10 2.63 -9.63
N PRO A 37 -30.05 3.48 -8.59
CA PRO A 37 -28.84 4.23 -8.29
C PRO A 37 -27.69 3.25 -8.12
N VAL A 38 -26.60 3.45 -8.86
CA VAL A 38 -25.40 2.63 -8.71
C VAL A 38 -24.86 2.86 -7.29
N GLU A 39 -24.77 1.80 -6.50
CA GLU A 39 -24.19 1.87 -5.17
C GLU A 39 -22.68 2.12 -5.31
N LYS A 40 -22.25 3.34 -4.93
CA LYS A 40 -20.85 3.72 -4.96
C LYS A 40 -20.13 3.24 -3.68
N PRO A 41 -18.97 2.57 -3.77
CA PRO A 41 -18.27 2.06 -2.60
C PRO A 41 -17.63 3.20 -1.79
N ASP A 42 -17.64 3.08 -0.47
CA ASP A 42 -16.87 3.94 0.44
C ASP A 42 -15.41 3.48 0.45
N LEU A 43 -14.67 3.91 -0.57
CA LEU A 43 -13.29 3.48 -0.81
C LEU A 43 -12.43 4.66 -1.22
N VAL A 44 -11.38 4.92 -0.45
CA VAL A 44 -10.38 5.93 -0.76
C VAL A 44 -9.44 5.40 -1.84
N PHE A 45 -9.12 6.25 -2.81
CA PHE A 45 -8.07 5.99 -3.80
C PHE A 45 -7.33 7.28 -4.13
N TYR A 46 -6.14 7.15 -4.72
CA TYR A 46 -5.34 8.24 -5.22
C TYR A 46 -5.28 8.19 -6.74
N ALA A 47 -5.32 9.34 -7.39
CA ALA A 47 -5.22 9.46 -8.83
C ALA A 47 -4.09 10.43 -9.21
N LEU A 48 -3.30 10.04 -10.20
CA LEU A 48 -2.17 10.80 -10.72
C LEU A 48 -2.61 11.62 -11.93
N THR A 49 -2.36 12.93 -11.90
CA THR A 49 -2.66 13.85 -13.02
C THR A 49 -1.37 14.25 -13.73
N SER A 50 -1.25 13.85 -14.99
CA SER A 50 -0.10 14.15 -15.88
C SER A 50 1.28 13.89 -15.25
N GLY A 51 1.35 12.93 -14.31
CA GLY A 51 2.58 12.61 -13.58
C GLY A 51 3.13 13.66 -12.62
N ALA A 52 2.42 14.77 -12.40
CA ALA A 52 2.90 15.92 -11.63
C ALA A 52 2.10 16.18 -10.35
N LYS A 53 0.87 15.68 -10.25
CA LYS A 53 -0.02 15.95 -9.12
C LYS A 53 -0.72 14.69 -8.65
N LEU A 54 -0.72 14.45 -7.34
CA LEU A 54 -1.42 13.34 -6.70
C LEU A 54 -2.68 13.87 -6.03
N SER A 55 -3.85 13.34 -6.40
CA SER A 55 -5.14 13.76 -5.86
C SER A 55 -5.82 12.60 -5.14
N LYS A 56 -6.33 12.85 -3.93
CA LYS A 56 -7.05 11.87 -3.13
C LYS A 56 -8.55 11.99 -3.37
N PHE A 57 -9.23 10.88 -3.59
CA PHE A 57 -10.68 10.80 -3.79
C PHE A 57 -11.30 9.75 -2.86
N ASN A 58 -12.63 9.80 -2.75
CA ASN A 58 -13.42 8.66 -2.28
C ASN A 58 -14.37 8.26 -3.42
N ALA A 59 -14.45 6.97 -3.73
CA ALA A 59 -15.29 6.43 -4.79
C ALA A 59 -16.79 6.68 -4.55
N LYS A 60 -17.20 7.01 -3.32
CA LYS A 60 -18.56 7.43 -2.95
C LYS A 60 -18.91 8.85 -3.40
N ASP A 61 -17.91 9.70 -3.63
CA ASP A 61 -18.03 11.08 -4.10
C ASP A 61 -16.88 11.41 -5.09
N PRO A 62 -16.79 10.71 -6.24
CA PRO A 62 -15.64 10.83 -7.15
C PRO A 62 -15.54 12.21 -7.80
N GLU A 63 -16.64 12.96 -7.83
CA GLU A 63 -16.70 14.30 -8.39
C GLU A 63 -15.85 15.32 -7.59
N ASN A 64 -15.58 15.03 -6.31
CA ASN A 64 -14.89 15.95 -5.40
C ASN A 64 -13.58 15.33 -4.87
N ALA A 65 -12.44 15.94 -5.21
CA ALA A 65 -11.16 15.57 -4.61
C ALA A 65 -11.14 15.98 -3.14
N ILE A 66 -10.75 15.05 -2.26
CA ILE A 66 -10.55 15.29 -0.83
C ILE A 66 -9.33 16.18 -0.61
N SER A 67 -8.24 15.88 -1.33
CA SER A 67 -7.00 16.64 -1.27
C SER A 67 -6.18 16.48 -2.54
N SER A 68 -5.14 17.30 -2.67
CA SER A 68 -4.35 17.43 -3.89
C SER A 68 -2.97 17.98 -3.54
N VAL A 69 -1.92 17.27 -3.93
CA VAL A 69 -0.52 17.66 -3.68
C VAL A 69 0.31 17.61 -4.95
N GLN A 70 1.27 18.51 -5.08
CA GLN A 70 2.24 18.50 -6.18
C GLN A 70 3.34 17.49 -5.88
N ILE A 71 3.71 16.69 -6.87
CA ILE A 71 4.85 15.80 -6.76
C ILE A 71 6.14 16.62 -6.88
N SER A 72 7.07 16.39 -5.96
CA SER A 72 8.39 17.02 -5.93
C SER A 72 9.46 16.00 -5.54
N GLY A 73 10.75 16.34 -5.64
CA GLY A 73 11.84 15.42 -5.29
C GLY A 73 12.19 14.37 -6.35
N THR A 74 11.54 14.42 -7.53
CA THR A 74 11.95 13.69 -8.73
C THR A 74 13.11 14.39 -9.44
N LEU A 75 13.72 13.73 -10.44
CA LEU A 75 14.68 14.40 -11.31
C LEU A 75 14.02 15.52 -12.12
N SER A 76 14.83 16.49 -12.55
CA SER A 76 14.33 17.58 -13.40
C SER A 76 13.71 17.04 -14.68
N ALA A 77 12.51 17.54 -15.01
CA ALA A 77 11.69 17.10 -16.16
C ALA A 77 11.23 15.63 -16.13
N GLU A 78 11.43 14.91 -15.03
CA GLU A 78 10.87 13.58 -14.84
C GLU A 78 9.42 13.66 -14.37
N ILE A 79 8.57 12.83 -14.98
CA ILE A 79 7.17 12.65 -14.58
C ILE A 79 6.98 11.24 -14.03
N ILE A 80 6.07 11.09 -13.07
CA ILE A 80 5.63 9.77 -12.61
C ILE A 80 4.62 9.22 -13.63
N GLN A 81 4.85 8.00 -14.11
CA GLN A 81 4.01 7.37 -15.13
C GLN A 81 2.91 6.49 -14.53
N ALA A 82 3.22 5.78 -13.44
CA ALA A 82 2.27 4.94 -12.72
C ALA A 82 2.62 4.87 -11.23
N ILE A 83 1.65 4.46 -10.42
CA ILE A 83 1.73 4.40 -8.95
C ILE A 83 1.01 3.17 -8.43
N ASP A 84 1.46 2.63 -7.30
CA ASP A 84 0.75 1.61 -6.53
C ASP A 84 1.26 1.54 -5.08
N PHE A 85 0.44 1.06 -4.14
CA PHE A 85 0.81 0.86 -2.74
C PHE A 85 1.44 -0.52 -2.52
N ARG A 86 2.61 -0.56 -1.87
CA ARG A 86 3.28 -1.81 -1.50
C ARG A 86 2.59 -2.46 -0.29
N PRO A 87 1.96 -3.64 -0.40
CA PRO A 87 1.23 -4.26 0.73
C PRO A 87 2.10 -4.54 1.94
N ALA A 88 3.36 -4.90 1.70
CA ALA A 88 4.31 -5.24 2.76
C ALA A 88 4.70 -4.05 3.66
N THR A 89 4.42 -2.82 3.24
CA THR A 89 4.80 -1.61 4.00
C THR A 89 3.72 -0.54 4.06
N GLY A 90 2.73 -0.55 3.16
CA GLY A 90 1.74 0.51 3.00
C GLY A 90 2.22 1.77 2.28
N GLN A 91 3.48 1.80 1.80
CA GLN A 91 4.02 2.98 1.15
C GLN A 91 3.52 3.07 -0.30
N LEU A 92 3.25 4.28 -0.78
CA LEU A 92 2.95 4.55 -2.19
C LEU A 92 4.27 4.59 -2.98
N TYR A 93 4.38 3.75 -4.00
CA TYR A 93 5.48 3.79 -4.95
C TYR A 93 5.01 4.40 -6.27
N GLY A 94 5.96 4.94 -7.03
CA GLY A 94 5.74 5.37 -8.40
C GLY A 94 6.93 5.04 -9.29
N ILE A 95 6.67 4.94 -10.59
CA ILE A 95 7.69 4.71 -11.61
C ILE A 95 7.86 5.95 -12.48
N GLY A 96 9.08 6.49 -12.54
CA GLY A 96 9.41 7.68 -13.31
C GLY A 96 9.66 7.41 -14.79
N SER A 97 9.51 8.43 -15.62
CA SER A 97 9.81 8.38 -17.06
C SER A 97 11.27 8.04 -17.38
N SER A 98 12.18 8.18 -16.41
CA SER A 98 13.59 7.82 -16.56
C SER A 98 13.92 6.39 -16.13
N SER A 99 12.92 5.52 -15.92
CA SER A 99 13.10 4.13 -15.40
C SER A 99 13.62 4.08 -13.96
N ARG A 100 13.14 4.98 -13.11
CA ARG A 100 13.46 5.02 -11.68
C ARG A 100 12.25 4.69 -10.85
N ILE A 101 12.48 4.09 -9.69
CA ILE A 101 11.45 3.81 -8.70
C ILE A 101 11.48 4.88 -7.63
N TYR A 102 10.32 5.38 -7.25
CA TYR A 102 10.14 6.38 -6.21
C TYR A 102 9.24 5.85 -5.12
N VAL A 103 9.49 6.23 -3.88
CA VAL A 103 8.47 6.26 -2.82
C VAL A 103 7.94 7.68 -2.73
N ILE A 104 6.62 7.84 -2.67
CA ILE A 104 5.94 9.13 -2.66
C ILE A 104 5.15 9.25 -1.36
N ASN A 105 5.36 10.33 -0.61
CA ASN A 105 4.50 10.62 0.53
C ASN A 105 3.14 11.14 0.04
N PRO A 106 2.03 10.43 0.26
CA PRO A 106 0.74 10.81 -0.31
C PRO A 106 0.14 12.09 0.30
N ALA A 107 0.60 12.49 1.50
CA ALA A 107 0.13 13.69 2.19
C ALA A 107 0.86 14.96 1.77
N THR A 108 2.11 14.85 1.29
CA THR A 108 2.95 16.02 0.92
C THR A 108 3.34 16.05 -0.56
N GLY A 109 3.28 14.91 -1.26
CA GLY A 109 3.74 14.75 -2.64
C GLY A 109 5.26 14.66 -2.78
N VAL A 110 6.03 14.70 -1.68
CA VAL A 110 7.48 14.54 -1.75
C VAL A 110 7.82 13.10 -2.15
N ALA A 111 8.49 12.96 -3.29
CA ALA A 111 9.02 11.71 -3.82
C ALA A 111 10.51 11.58 -3.51
N ARG A 112 10.96 10.34 -3.39
CA ARG A 112 12.38 10.01 -3.21
C ARG A 112 12.71 8.74 -3.97
N GLU A 113 13.82 8.76 -4.68
CA GLU A 113 14.31 7.62 -5.43
C GLU A 113 14.66 6.42 -4.53
N ILE A 114 14.33 5.23 -5.01
CA ILE A 114 14.78 3.93 -4.52
C ILE A 114 15.89 3.43 -5.44
N GLY A 115 16.99 2.97 -4.84
CA GLY A 115 18.17 2.53 -5.57
C GLY A 115 19.17 3.65 -5.79
N THR A 116 20.04 3.50 -6.79
CA THR A 116 21.14 4.43 -7.10
C THR A 116 21.05 5.02 -8.50
N GLY A 117 20.03 4.65 -9.27
CA GLY A 117 20.03 4.79 -10.71
C GLY A 117 18.76 4.29 -11.37
N PRO A 118 18.60 4.56 -12.68
CA PRO A 118 17.56 3.95 -13.46
C PRO A 118 17.84 2.45 -13.60
N PHE A 119 16.78 1.63 -13.63
CA PHE A 119 16.92 0.21 -13.86
C PHE A 119 17.16 -0.12 -15.34
N THR A 120 17.64 -1.34 -15.60
CA THR A 120 17.86 -1.89 -16.95
C THR A 120 17.15 -3.24 -17.07
N PRO A 121 16.47 -3.56 -18.20
CA PRO A 121 16.28 -2.71 -19.39
C PRO A 121 15.42 -1.47 -19.10
N ALA A 122 15.72 -0.37 -19.79
CA ALA A 122 14.98 0.89 -19.64
C ALA A 122 13.58 0.79 -20.24
N LEU A 123 12.65 1.57 -19.68
CA LEU A 123 11.29 1.71 -20.21
C LEU A 123 11.31 2.31 -21.62
N PRO A 124 10.51 1.78 -22.56
CA PRO A 124 10.20 2.46 -23.79
C PRO A 124 9.29 3.67 -23.53
N ALA A 125 9.27 4.63 -24.46
CA ALA A 125 8.36 5.77 -24.41
C ALA A 125 6.93 5.35 -24.80
N THR A 126 6.23 4.70 -23.87
CA THR A 126 4.88 4.13 -24.03
C THR A 126 4.18 4.13 -22.67
N ILE A 127 2.89 3.78 -22.65
CA ILE A 127 2.13 3.55 -21.41
C ILE A 127 2.84 2.51 -20.55
N VAL A 128 2.83 2.75 -19.24
CA VAL A 128 3.42 1.88 -18.23
C VAL A 128 2.34 1.54 -17.21
N ALA A 129 2.14 0.25 -17.00
CA ALA A 129 1.33 -0.32 -15.94
C ALA A 129 2.25 -0.81 -14.81
N PHE A 130 1.80 -0.68 -13.56
CA PHE A 130 2.61 -0.87 -12.37
C PHE A 130 1.72 -1.38 -11.23
N ASP A 131 2.03 -2.55 -10.67
CA ASP A 131 1.33 -3.07 -9.48
C ASP A 131 2.23 -4.02 -8.66
N PHE A 132 2.07 -4.05 -7.34
CA PHE A 132 2.71 -4.99 -6.44
C PHE A 132 2.05 -6.36 -6.42
N ASN A 133 2.83 -7.40 -6.73
CA ASN A 133 2.44 -8.76 -6.40
C ASN A 133 2.50 -8.99 -4.87
N PRO A 134 1.37 -9.20 -4.18
CA PRO A 134 1.33 -9.30 -2.72
C PRO A 134 1.93 -10.61 -2.19
N THR A 135 2.11 -11.63 -3.04
CA THR A 135 2.59 -12.96 -2.62
C THR A 135 4.11 -13.06 -2.61
N VAL A 136 4.79 -12.36 -3.51
CA VAL A 136 6.27 -12.42 -3.66
C VAL A 136 6.96 -11.08 -3.43
N ASP A 137 6.18 -10.03 -3.13
CA ASP A 137 6.67 -8.67 -2.85
C ASP A 137 7.60 -8.16 -3.96
N ARG A 138 7.05 -8.13 -5.18
CA ARG A 138 7.70 -7.61 -6.38
C ARG A 138 6.75 -6.71 -7.12
N ILE A 139 7.31 -5.67 -7.70
CA ILE A 139 6.58 -4.78 -8.61
C ILE A 139 6.53 -5.46 -9.97
N ARG A 140 5.34 -5.62 -10.53
CA ARG A 140 5.12 -5.93 -11.94
C ARG A 140 5.10 -4.63 -12.72
N VAL A 141 5.91 -4.58 -13.78
CA VAL A 141 5.89 -3.47 -14.73
C VAL A 141 5.56 -4.03 -16.10
N VAL A 142 4.45 -3.60 -16.67
CA VAL A 142 4.02 -3.95 -18.04
C VAL A 142 3.96 -2.68 -18.87
N THR A 143 4.25 -2.76 -20.16
CA THR A 143 4.12 -1.61 -21.06
C THR A 143 3.12 -1.89 -22.17
N GLY A 144 2.60 -0.83 -22.79
CA GLY A 144 1.75 -0.94 -23.99
C GLY A 144 2.42 -1.64 -25.19
N THR A 145 3.75 -1.83 -25.15
CA THR A 145 4.52 -2.59 -26.16
C THR A 145 4.77 -4.05 -25.77
N GLY A 146 4.20 -4.51 -24.65
CA GLY A 146 4.31 -5.89 -24.17
C GLY A 146 5.55 -6.19 -23.33
N MET A 147 6.43 -5.21 -23.04
CA MET A 147 7.49 -5.41 -22.04
C MET A 147 6.89 -5.86 -20.71
N ASN A 148 7.52 -6.83 -20.05
CA ASN A 148 7.06 -7.47 -18.82
C ASN A 148 8.22 -7.66 -17.84
N LEU A 149 8.28 -6.86 -16.79
CA LEU A 149 9.37 -6.88 -15.82
C LEU A 149 8.85 -7.19 -14.42
N ARG A 150 9.71 -7.83 -13.62
CA ARG A 150 9.60 -7.84 -12.16
C ARG A 150 10.71 -6.96 -11.59
N VAL A 151 10.36 -5.98 -10.79
CA VAL A 151 11.29 -5.03 -10.15
C VAL A 151 11.31 -5.25 -8.63
N ASN A 152 12.48 -5.16 -8.03
CA ASN A 152 12.66 -5.28 -6.59
C ASN A 152 12.38 -3.93 -5.91
N PRO A 153 11.40 -3.84 -4.99
CA PRO A 153 11.02 -2.58 -4.37
C PRO A 153 12.06 -2.03 -3.37
N GLU A 154 13.00 -2.85 -2.91
CA GLU A 154 14.02 -2.44 -1.93
C GLU A 154 15.29 -1.91 -2.60
N THR A 155 15.51 -2.23 -3.88
CA THR A 155 16.72 -1.86 -4.62
C THR A 155 16.44 -1.06 -5.89
N GLY A 156 15.20 -1.05 -6.38
CA GLY A 156 14.82 -0.44 -7.65
C GLY A 156 15.27 -1.22 -8.88
N ALA A 157 16.00 -2.32 -8.72
CA ALA A 157 16.56 -3.10 -9.83
C ALA A 157 15.54 -4.10 -10.43
N VAL A 158 15.66 -4.37 -11.72
CA VAL A 158 14.93 -5.46 -12.38
C VAL A 158 15.42 -6.79 -11.82
N ALA A 159 14.51 -7.55 -11.22
CA ALA A 159 14.73 -8.90 -10.71
C ALA A 159 14.56 -9.96 -11.82
N ALA A 160 13.70 -9.71 -12.81
CA ALA A 160 13.54 -10.56 -13.97
C ALA A 160 12.88 -9.82 -15.16
N THR A 161 13.24 -10.25 -16.37
CA THR A 161 12.51 -9.94 -17.60
C THR A 161 11.72 -11.18 -18.00
N ASP A 162 10.40 -11.06 -18.01
CA ASP A 162 9.47 -12.15 -18.27
C ASP A 162 9.00 -12.15 -19.74
N GLY A 163 8.17 -13.13 -20.12
CA GLY A 163 7.63 -13.24 -21.48
C GLY A 163 6.80 -12.02 -21.87
N VAL A 164 6.85 -11.65 -23.17
CA VAL A 164 6.12 -10.50 -23.72
C VAL A 164 4.62 -10.64 -23.48
N VAL A 165 4.00 -9.62 -22.91
CA VAL A 165 2.55 -9.59 -22.68
C VAL A 165 1.84 -9.44 -24.01
N GLY A 166 0.98 -10.41 -24.35
CA GLY A 166 0.11 -10.44 -25.52
C GLY A 166 0.61 -9.65 -26.73
N SER A 167 1.28 -10.29 -27.69
CA SER A 167 2.01 -9.65 -28.80
C SER A 167 1.23 -8.66 -29.70
N ALA A 168 -0.09 -8.55 -29.55
CA ALA A 168 -0.96 -7.60 -30.26
C ALA A 168 -1.83 -6.73 -29.34
N ALA A 169 -1.72 -6.92 -28.02
CA ALA A 169 -2.44 -6.17 -26.99
C ALA A 169 -1.76 -4.82 -26.72
N MET A 170 -2.53 -3.88 -26.20
CA MET A 170 -2.07 -2.58 -25.72
C MET A 170 -2.46 -2.46 -24.25
N VAL A 171 -1.73 -3.18 -23.40
CA VAL A 171 -1.98 -3.18 -21.95
C VAL A 171 -1.60 -1.82 -21.37
N SER A 172 -2.58 -1.15 -20.76
CA SER A 172 -2.41 0.18 -20.16
C SER A 172 -2.40 0.15 -18.64
N ALA A 173 -3.02 -0.86 -18.02
CA ALA A 173 -3.00 -1.04 -16.57
C ALA A 173 -3.03 -2.53 -16.23
N VAL A 174 -2.44 -2.87 -15.09
CA VAL A 174 -2.42 -4.21 -14.51
C VAL A 174 -2.78 -4.09 -13.04
N ALA A 175 -3.48 -5.09 -12.50
CA ALA A 175 -3.72 -5.12 -11.06
C ALA A 175 -3.75 -6.52 -10.44
N TYR A 176 -3.19 -6.67 -9.24
CA TYR A 176 -3.19 -7.92 -8.47
C TYR A 176 -4.34 -7.99 -7.46
N THR A 177 -5.01 -9.14 -7.37
CA THR A 177 -5.98 -9.40 -6.29
C THR A 177 -5.30 -9.67 -4.95
N ASN A 178 -6.08 -9.61 -3.86
CA ASN A 178 -5.62 -9.88 -2.49
C ASN A 178 -4.45 -8.96 -2.07
N ASN A 179 -4.59 -7.66 -2.33
CA ASN A 179 -3.55 -6.65 -2.15
C ASN A 179 -3.24 -6.38 -0.65
N MET A 180 -2.76 -7.40 0.06
CA MET A 180 -2.47 -7.40 1.50
C MET A 180 -1.20 -8.20 1.79
N ALA A 181 -0.44 -7.78 2.80
CA ALA A 181 0.74 -8.51 3.23
C ALA A 181 0.37 -9.93 3.70
N GLY A 182 1.20 -10.92 3.34
CA GLY A 182 0.96 -12.31 3.71
C GLY A 182 -0.09 -13.03 2.85
N ALA A 183 -0.58 -12.42 1.77
CA ALA A 183 -1.46 -13.09 0.83
C ALA A 183 -0.87 -14.44 0.35
N ALA A 184 -1.67 -15.49 0.40
CA ALA A 184 -1.26 -16.83 -0.04
C ALA A 184 -1.41 -17.02 -1.55
N THR A 185 -2.36 -16.32 -2.17
CA THR A 185 -2.66 -16.38 -3.60
C THR A 185 -2.95 -14.98 -4.12
N THR A 186 -2.75 -14.78 -5.42
CA THR A 186 -3.11 -13.56 -6.14
C THR A 186 -3.35 -13.90 -7.61
N THR A 187 -4.17 -13.09 -8.28
CA THR A 187 -4.44 -13.16 -9.72
C THR A 187 -4.07 -11.81 -10.34
N LEU A 188 -3.28 -11.83 -11.42
CA LEU A 188 -2.98 -10.63 -12.20
C LEU A 188 -4.05 -10.41 -13.25
N TYR A 189 -4.65 -9.22 -13.26
CA TYR A 189 -5.59 -8.77 -14.27
C TYR A 189 -4.99 -7.64 -15.10
N ASP A 190 -5.30 -7.61 -16.39
CA ASP A 190 -4.82 -6.58 -17.31
C ASP A 190 -6.00 -5.91 -18.01
N ILE A 191 -5.91 -4.60 -18.20
CA ILE A 191 -6.79 -3.85 -19.10
C ILE A 191 -6.05 -3.61 -20.42
N ASP A 192 -6.60 -4.15 -21.50
CA ASP A 192 -6.17 -3.83 -22.86
C ASP A 192 -7.11 -2.79 -23.47
N VAL A 193 -6.63 -1.56 -23.61
CA VAL A 193 -7.44 -0.45 -24.14
C VAL A 193 -7.70 -0.56 -25.63
N LYS A 194 -6.92 -1.35 -26.37
CA LYS A 194 -7.14 -1.55 -27.81
C LYS A 194 -8.37 -2.41 -28.05
N THR A 195 -8.57 -3.45 -27.24
CA THR A 195 -9.75 -4.33 -27.34
C THR A 195 -10.86 -3.96 -26.35
N GLN A 196 -10.59 -3.08 -25.40
CA GLN A 196 -11.51 -2.64 -24.33
C GLN A 196 -12.04 -3.82 -23.53
N LYS A 197 -11.13 -4.72 -23.16
CA LYS A 197 -11.39 -5.96 -22.43
C LYS A 197 -10.51 -6.08 -21.20
N LEU A 198 -11.04 -6.82 -20.22
CA LEU A 198 -10.31 -7.33 -19.10
C LEU A 198 -9.72 -8.70 -19.46
N PHE A 199 -8.45 -8.91 -19.11
CA PHE A 199 -7.75 -10.18 -19.23
C PHE A 199 -7.21 -10.62 -17.87
N LYS A 200 -6.92 -11.91 -17.74
CA LYS A 200 -6.00 -12.44 -16.72
C LYS A 200 -4.65 -12.71 -17.39
N GLN A 201 -3.56 -12.32 -16.75
CA GLN A 201 -2.23 -12.75 -17.17
C GLN A 201 -1.92 -14.10 -16.52
N ASP A 202 -2.12 -15.21 -17.25
CA ASP A 202 -1.99 -16.55 -16.69
C ASP A 202 -1.25 -17.53 -17.63
N PRO A 203 -0.03 -17.99 -17.28
CA PRO A 203 0.75 -17.58 -16.12
C PRO A 203 1.37 -16.18 -16.31
N PRO A 204 1.48 -15.34 -15.25
CA PRO A 204 2.00 -13.98 -15.37
C PRO A 204 3.39 -13.89 -16.00
N ASN A 205 4.30 -14.81 -15.67
CA ASN A 205 5.67 -14.74 -16.15
C ASN A 205 5.82 -15.14 -17.63
N ASN A 206 4.80 -15.73 -18.24
CA ASN A 206 4.80 -15.99 -19.69
C ASN A 206 4.25 -14.81 -20.50
N GLY A 207 3.56 -13.87 -19.85
CA GLY A 207 2.83 -12.79 -20.55
C GLY A 207 1.58 -13.27 -21.29
N THR A 208 1.10 -14.49 -21.01
CA THR A 208 -0.08 -15.06 -21.65
C THR A 208 -1.34 -14.36 -21.15
N LEU A 209 -2.14 -13.82 -22.08
CA LEU A 209 -3.44 -13.22 -21.77
C LEU A 209 -4.57 -14.22 -21.96
N VAL A 210 -5.41 -14.36 -20.95
CA VAL A 210 -6.67 -15.13 -20.98
C VAL A 210 -7.83 -14.15 -20.86
N GLU A 211 -8.68 -14.09 -21.88
CA GLU A 211 -9.81 -13.17 -21.91
C GLU A 211 -10.79 -13.43 -20.76
N VAL A 212 -11.21 -12.37 -20.07
CA VAL A 212 -12.30 -12.41 -19.08
C VAL A 212 -13.59 -11.89 -19.71
N GLY A 213 -13.54 -10.71 -20.34
CA GLY A 213 -14.69 -10.15 -21.04
C GLY A 213 -14.53 -8.67 -21.38
N SER A 214 -15.53 -8.12 -22.08
CA SER A 214 -15.55 -6.71 -22.47
C SER A 214 -15.91 -5.80 -21.29
N LEU A 215 -15.21 -4.66 -21.20
CA LEU A 215 -15.51 -3.61 -20.24
C LEU A 215 -16.88 -2.97 -20.49
N GLN A 216 -17.42 -3.04 -21.72
CA GLN A 216 -18.66 -2.35 -22.14
C GLN A 216 -18.60 -0.82 -21.93
N LEU A 217 -17.40 -0.26 -22.05
CA LEU A 217 -17.16 1.18 -22.03
C LEU A 217 -16.74 1.64 -23.43
N ASN A 218 -16.76 2.95 -23.65
CA ASN A 218 -16.13 3.58 -24.80
C ASN A 218 -14.91 4.37 -24.34
N ILE A 219 -13.81 3.65 -24.10
CA ILE A 219 -12.54 4.27 -23.69
C ILE A 219 -11.99 5.05 -24.89
N SER A 220 -11.84 6.36 -24.70
CA SER A 220 -11.53 7.32 -25.76
C SER A 220 -10.04 7.64 -25.92
N ASN A 221 -9.21 7.26 -24.95
CA ASN A 221 -7.74 7.29 -25.03
C ASN A 221 -7.11 6.28 -24.06
N GLU A 222 -5.79 6.07 -24.16
CA GLU A 222 -5.03 5.13 -23.33
C GLU A 222 -4.63 5.63 -21.93
N GLU A 223 -4.87 6.90 -21.59
CA GLU A 223 -4.45 7.47 -20.31
C GLU A 223 -5.44 7.06 -19.21
N GLY A 224 -5.01 6.19 -18.31
CA GLY A 224 -5.87 5.73 -17.23
C GLY A 224 -5.16 4.82 -16.24
N GLY A 225 -5.92 4.29 -15.30
CA GLY A 225 -5.42 3.36 -14.29
C GLY A 225 -6.46 2.35 -13.87
N PHE A 226 -6.00 1.27 -13.27
CA PHE A 226 -6.83 0.19 -12.73
C PHE A 226 -6.11 -0.38 -11.51
N ASP A 227 -6.86 -0.61 -10.44
CA ASP A 227 -6.32 -1.18 -9.21
C ASP A 227 -7.42 -1.96 -8.45
N ILE A 228 -7.00 -2.94 -7.65
CA ILE A 228 -7.86 -3.83 -6.89
C ILE A 228 -7.56 -3.69 -5.40
N ALA A 229 -8.57 -3.25 -4.66
CA ALA A 229 -8.52 -3.08 -3.22
C ALA A 229 -8.31 -4.42 -2.47
N PRO A 230 -7.82 -4.39 -1.22
CA PRO A 230 -7.69 -5.60 -0.39
C PRO A 230 -8.99 -6.38 -0.19
N ASN A 231 -10.15 -5.71 -0.30
CA ASN A 231 -11.48 -6.32 -0.18
C ASN A 231 -12.06 -6.82 -1.53
N GLY A 232 -11.29 -6.73 -2.62
CA GLY A 232 -11.66 -7.22 -3.94
C GLY A 232 -12.43 -6.23 -4.82
N ILE A 233 -12.71 -5.02 -4.34
CA ILE A 233 -13.28 -3.95 -5.18
C ILE A 233 -12.23 -3.53 -6.21
N ALA A 234 -12.55 -3.68 -7.49
CA ALA A 234 -11.68 -3.31 -8.60
C ALA A 234 -12.15 -2.00 -9.22
N LEU A 235 -11.35 -0.95 -9.12
CA LEU A 235 -11.67 0.38 -9.67
C LEU A 235 -10.81 0.65 -10.90
N GLY A 236 -11.37 1.38 -11.86
CA GLY A 236 -10.63 1.92 -12.99
C GLY A 236 -11.01 3.38 -13.24
N VAL A 237 -10.05 4.16 -13.75
CA VAL A 237 -10.27 5.53 -14.23
C VAL A 237 -9.72 5.64 -15.63
N TYR A 238 -10.59 5.92 -16.59
CA TYR A 238 -10.23 6.21 -17.99
C TYR A 238 -11.15 7.30 -18.55
N PRO A 239 -10.72 8.02 -19.59
CA PRO A 239 -11.59 8.87 -20.39
C PRO A 239 -12.65 8.04 -21.14
N VAL A 240 -13.87 8.01 -20.62
CA VAL A 240 -15.05 7.40 -21.25
C VAL A 240 -15.87 8.50 -21.90
N ASP A 241 -16.09 8.41 -23.21
CA ASP A 241 -16.75 9.46 -23.99
C ASP A 241 -16.13 10.86 -23.78
N GLY A 242 -14.80 10.90 -23.65
CA GLY A 242 -14.02 12.13 -23.43
C GLY A 242 -14.05 12.70 -22.01
N LYS A 243 -14.59 11.96 -21.02
CA LYS A 243 -14.62 12.39 -19.62
C LYS A 243 -13.87 11.39 -18.74
N SER A 244 -13.01 11.87 -17.84
CA SER A 244 -12.34 11.03 -16.84
C SER A 244 -13.38 10.38 -15.92
N THR A 245 -13.71 9.11 -16.17
CA THR A 245 -14.78 8.38 -15.49
C THR A 245 -14.19 7.33 -14.56
N LEU A 246 -14.61 7.38 -13.28
CA LEU A 246 -14.44 6.27 -12.35
C LEU A 246 -15.45 5.19 -12.68
N PHE A 247 -15.01 3.94 -12.73
CA PHE A 247 -15.86 2.78 -12.85
C PHE A 247 -15.37 1.64 -11.97
N GLN A 248 -16.28 0.74 -11.61
CA GLN A 248 -15.96 -0.52 -10.96
C GLN A 248 -16.00 -1.65 -12.00
N VAL A 249 -15.03 -2.56 -11.96
CA VAL A 249 -14.96 -3.72 -12.86
C VAL A 249 -15.37 -4.97 -12.12
N ASP A 250 -16.25 -5.77 -12.73
CA ASP A 250 -16.51 -7.14 -12.30
C ASP A 250 -15.37 -8.04 -12.80
N LEU A 251 -14.54 -8.54 -11.88
CA LEU A 251 -13.37 -9.39 -12.17
C LEU A 251 -13.72 -10.78 -12.73
N THR A 252 -14.99 -11.18 -12.73
CA THR A 252 -15.48 -12.45 -13.27
C THR A 252 -15.97 -12.28 -14.70
N THR A 253 -16.69 -11.20 -14.99
CA THR A 253 -17.34 -10.98 -16.30
C THR A 253 -16.59 -9.97 -17.17
N GLY A 254 -15.68 -9.19 -16.59
CA GLY A 254 -15.01 -8.07 -17.24
C GLY A 254 -15.88 -6.83 -17.39
N LYS A 255 -17.17 -6.87 -17.07
CA LYS A 255 -18.08 -5.74 -17.25
C LYS A 255 -17.75 -4.60 -16.29
N ALA A 256 -17.67 -3.38 -16.79
CA ALA A 256 -17.53 -2.18 -15.97
C ALA A 256 -18.89 -1.50 -15.70
N THR A 257 -18.98 -0.87 -14.53
CA THR A 257 -20.12 -0.03 -14.12
C THR A 257 -19.61 1.35 -13.75
N ALA A 258 -20.07 2.39 -14.46
CA ALA A 258 -19.66 3.77 -14.18
C ALA A 258 -20.15 4.21 -12.80
N LEU A 259 -19.25 4.84 -12.03
CA LEU A 259 -19.49 5.36 -10.68
C LEU A 259 -19.58 6.88 -10.65
N GLY A 260 -19.08 7.57 -11.67
CA GLY A 260 -19.10 9.04 -11.76
C GLY A 260 -17.87 9.56 -12.48
N ASN A 261 -17.84 10.87 -12.73
CA ASN A 261 -16.66 11.49 -13.34
C ASN A 261 -15.78 12.08 -12.25
N LEU A 262 -14.46 11.92 -12.38
CA LEU A 262 -13.53 12.63 -11.51
C LEU A 262 -13.62 14.13 -11.79
N GLY A 263 -13.52 14.94 -10.74
CA GLY A 263 -13.61 16.40 -10.85
C GLY A 263 -12.59 17.03 -11.82
N SER A 264 -12.96 18.19 -12.39
CA SER A 264 -12.23 18.99 -13.40
C SER A 264 -11.82 18.24 -14.69
N THR A 265 -11.53 18.97 -15.78
CA THR A 265 -11.17 18.44 -17.11
C THR A 265 -9.75 17.83 -17.18
N ASN A 266 -9.23 17.30 -16.07
CA ASN A 266 -7.89 16.73 -16.02
C ASN A 266 -7.91 15.27 -16.52
N ASN A 267 -6.88 14.90 -17.28
CA ASN A 267 -6.60 13.50 -17.58
C ASN A 267 -5.83 12.86 -16.42
N TYR A 268 -6.28 11.68 -15.98
CA TYR A 268 -5.62 10.91 -14.94
C TYR A 268 -4.92 9.72 -15.58
N ASN A 269 -3.61 9.56 -15.33
CA ASN A 269 -2.79 8.54 -15.99
C ASN A 269 -2.47 7.33 -15.11
N ALA A 270 -2.91 7.32 -13.85
CA ALA A 270 -2.83 6.18 -12.96
C ALA A 270 -3.75 6.37 -11.74
N ILE A 271 -4.14 5.26 -11.11
CA ILE A 271 -4.77 5.25 -9.79
C ILE A 271 -4.07 4.24 -8.88
N ALA A 272 -4.16 4.43 -7.57
CA ALA A 272 -3.70 3.49 -6.56
C ALA A 272 -4.62 3.51 -5.33
N ILE A 273 -4.92 2.34 -4.76
CA ILE A 273 -5.80 2.12 -3.63
C ILE A 273 -4.92 1.75 -2.42
N PRO A 274 -5.05 2.45 -1.28
CA PRO A 274 -4.29 2.10 -0.08
C PRO A 274 -4.53 0.66 0.38
N THR A 275 -3.47 0.00 0.82
CA THR A 275 -3.55 -1.33 1.42
C THR A 275 -3.93 -1.25 2.90
N ASN A 276 -4.27 -2.39 3.50
CA ASN A 276 -4.51 -2.46 4.94
C ASN A 276 -3.23 -2.19 5.74
N PRO A 277 -3.32 -1.58 6.95
CA PRO A 277 -2.21 -1.52 7.89
C PRO A 277 -1.58 -2.89 8.14
N VAL A 278 -0.26 -2.92 8.24
CA VAL A 278 0.51 -4.15 8.46
C VAL A 278 1.54 -3.92 9.55
N ALA A 279 1.73 -4.93 10.38
CA ALA A 279 2.82 -5.05 11.32
C ALA A 279 3.40 -6.47 11.29
N TYR A 280 4.61 -6.57 11.82
CA TYR A 280 5.46 -7.74 11.84
C TYR A 280 5.93 -7.99 13.26
N ALA A 281 5.99 -9.25 13.68
CA ALA A 281 6.60 -9.63 14.95
C ALA A 281 7.41 -10.90 14.79
N VAL A 282 8.44 -11.08 15.63
CA VAL A 282 9.21 -12.32 15.68
C VAL A 282 9.00 -13.01 17.01
N ASP A 283 8.57 -14.27 16.99
CA ASP A 283 8.35 -15.06 18.20
C ASP A 283 9.62 -15.79 18.70
N GLU A 284 9.47 -16.52 19.81
CA GLU A 284 10.56 -17.26 20.42
C GLU A 284 11.10 -18.43 19.56
N ASP A 285 10.31 -18.88 18.58
CA ASP A 285 10.65 -19.94 17.63
C ASP A 285 11.32 -19.38 16.35
N ASN A 286 11.63 -18.08 16.31
CA ASN A 286 12.07 -17.35 15.12
C ASN A 286 11.05 -17.43 13.96
N ALA A 287 9.75 -17.42 14.25
CA ALA A 287 8.73 -17.25 13.24
C ALA A 287 8.40 -15.76 13.05
N LEU A 288 8.39 -15.29 11.80
CA LEU A 288 7.89 -13.98 11.42
C LEU A 288 6.37 -14.04 11.29
N HIS A 289 5.68 -13.26 12.12
CA HIS A 289 4.24 -13.08 12.10
C HIS A 289 3.89 -11.80 11.35
N ILE A 290 2.95 -11.88 10.41
CA ILE A 290 2.43 -10.76 9.62
C ILE A 290 0.96 -10.59 9.99
N PHE A 291 0.54 -9.39 10.36
CA PHE A 291 -0.84 -9.12 10.79
C PHE A 291 -1.22 -7.66 10.62
N ASN A 292 -2.52 -7.36 10.72
CA ASN A 292 -3.01 -5.99 10.78
C ASN A 292 -3.12 -5.55 12.25
N PRO A 293 -2.37 -4.52 12.69
CA PRO A 293 -2.39 -4.06 14.09
C PRO A 293 -3.67 -3.32 14.48
N GLU A 294 -4.41 -2.78 13.52
CA GLU A 294 -5.67 -2.04 13.76
C GLU A 294 -6.90 -2.96 13.76
N ASN A 295 -6.84 -4.07 13.00
CA ASN A 295 -7.91 -5.05 12.90
C ASN A 295 -7.32 -6.47 12.94
N PHE A 296 -6.94 -6.90 14.14
CA PHE A 296 -6.29 -8.20 14.34
C PHE A 296 -7.29 -9.36 14.21
N THR A 297 -7.17 -10.16 13.16
CA THR A 297 -7.99 -11.38 12.98
C THR A 297 -7.17 -12.67 13.05
N GLY A 298 -5.85 -12.53 13.29
CA GLY A 298 -4.88 -13.61 13.28
C GLY A 298 -3.56 -13.16 12.63
N THR A 299 -2.62 -14.09 12.49
CA THR A 299 -1.31 -13.83 11.86
C THR A 299 -1.06 -14.82 10.74
N VAL A 300 -0.41 -14.37 9.66
CA VAL A 300 0.31 -15.27 8.75
C VAL A 300 1.70 -15.49 9.33
N SER A 301 2.11 -16.75 9.53
CA SER A 301 3.40 -17.09 10.11
C SER A 301 4.33 -17.69 9.05
N LYS A 302 5.60 -17.27 9.05
CA LYS A 302 6.67 -17.79 8.19
C LYS A 302 7.90 -18.09 9.05
N PRO A 303 8.52 -19.27 8.96
CA PRO A 303 9.76 -19.52 9.68
C PRO A 303 10.87 -18.61 9.12
N ILE A 304 11.65 -17.99 10.01
CA ILE A 304 12.86 -17.29 9.59
C ILE A 304 13.95 -18.32 9.31
N THR A 305 14.50 -18.27 8.10
CA THR A 305 15.55 -19.20 7.64
C THR A 305 16.83 -18.44 7.29
N GLY A 306 17.98 -19.11 7.18
CA GLY A 306 19.25 -18.46 6.81
C GLY A 306 20.04 -17.84 7.96
N LEU A 307 19.61 -18.05 9.21
CA LEU A 307 20.35 -17.64 10.42
C LEU A 307 21.51 -18.60 10.72
N GLN A 308 22.44 -18.19 11.60
CA GLN A 308 23.44 -19.11 12.15
C GLN A 308 22.77 -20.23 12.96
N SER A 309 23.50 -21.34 13.16
CA SER A 309 23.00 -22.44 13.99
C SER A 309 22.69 -21.94 15.41
N SER A 310 21.49 -22.25 15.90
CA SER A 310 20.99 -21.85 17.22
C SER A 310 20.92 -20.33 17.47
N GLU A 311 20.95 -19.51 16.42
CA GLU A 311 20.79 -18.07 16.54
C GLU A 311 19.33 -17.66 16.69
N MET A 312 19.08 -16.68 17.56
CA MET A 312 17.77 -16.08 17.79
C MET A 312 17.74 -14.66 17.21
N ILE A 313 16.60 -14.24 16.70
CA ILE A 313 16.34 -12.82 16.44
C ILE A 313 15.97 -12.12 17.75
N LEU A 314 16.57 -10.95 17.97
CA LEU A 314 16.48 -10.13 19.18
C LEU A 314 15.80 -8.77 18.97
N GLY A 315 15.41 -8.47 17.73
CA GLY A 315 14.76 -7.21 17.36
C GLY A 315 14.62 -7.12 15.85
N ILE A 316 13.60 -6.40 15.37
CA ILE A 316 13.37 -6.13 13.95
C ILE A 316 12.89 -4.70 13.78
N ASP A 317 13.23 -4.09 12.65
CA ASP A 317 12.65 -2.81 12.24
C ASP A 317 12.84 -2.58 10.72
N PHE A 318 11.93 -1.83 10.10
CA PHE A 318 12.03 -1.43 8.70
C PHE A 318 12.96 -0.25 8.53
N ARG A 319 13.87 -0.35 7.56
CA ARG A 319 14.69 0.78 7.14
C ARG A 319 13.86 1.77 6.32
N PRO A 320 13.67 3.03 6.76
CA PRO A 320 12.85 3.99 6.03
C PRO A 320 13.31 4.25 4.60
N ALA A 321 14.63 4.26 4.40
CA ALA A 321 15.26 4.56 3.11
C ALA A 321 14.93 3.55 2.00
N ASN A 322 14.49 2.33 2.29
CA ASN A 322 14.15 1.38 1.24
C ASN A 322 13.04 0.37 1.59
N GLY A 323 12.42 0.49 2.77
CA GLY A 323 11.36 -0.42 3.20
C GLY A 323 11.78 -1.86 3.35
N GLN A 324 13.07 -2.12 3.56
CA GLN A 324 13.59 -3.45 3.84
C GLN A 324 13.54 -3.73 5.34
N LEU A 325 13.08 -4.91 5.74
CA LEU A 325 13.06 -5.32 7.14
C LEU A 325 14.45 -5.80 7.57
N PHE A 326 14.99 -5.23 8.65
CA PHE A 326 16.24 -5.67 9.26
C PHE A 326 15.97 -6.38 10.58
N ALA A 327 16.95 -7.16 11.02
CA ALA A 327 16.90 -7.87 12.29
C ALA A 327 18.26 -7.91 13.00
N LEU A 328 18.22 -7.92 14.32
CA LEU A 328 19.37 -8.17 15.18
C LEU A 328 19.42 -9.66 15.55
N GLY A 329 20.54 -10.32 15.26
CA GLY A 329 20.79 -11.71 15.62
C GLY A 329 21.59 -11.85 16.91
N SER A 330 21.32 -12.90 17.68
CA SER A 330 22.01 -13.22 18.95
C SER A 330 23.46 -13.62 18.79
N SER A 331 23.95 -13.82 17.56
CA SER A 331 25.37 -14.04 17.25
C SER A 331 26.11 -12.74 16.87
N ASN A 332 25.62 -11.59 17.34
CA ASN A 332 26.14 -10.25 17.03
C ASN A 332 26.13 -9.96 15.53
N ARG A 333 25.03 -10.28 14.83
CA ARG A 333 24.88 -10.06 13.39
C ARG A 333 23.67 -9.23 13.07
N ILE A 334 23.76 -8.50 11.96
CA ILE A 334 22.61 -7.83 11.35
C ILE A 334 22.15 -8.67 10.17
N TYR A 335 20.85 -8.81 10.04
CA TYR A 335 20.22 -9.49 8.91
C TYR A 335 19.25 -8.55 8.21
N THR A 336 19.02 -8.77 6.93
CA THR A 336 17.78 -8.37 6.24
C THR A 336 16.85 -9.57 6.17
N ILE A 337 15.54 -9.37 6.33
CA ILE A 337 14.53 -10.43 6.22
C ILE A 337 13.64 -10.13 5.02
N ASN A 338 13.53 -11.09 4.12
CA ASN A 338 12.52 -11.05 3.06
C ASN A 338 11.13 -11.35 3.65
N VAL A 339 10.29 -10.32 3.77
CA VAL A 339 8.95 -10.41 4.39
C VAL A 339 7.99 -11.37 3.68
N ALA A 340 8.19 -11.64 2.39
CA ALA A 340 7.37 -12.58 1.63
C ALA A 340 7.74 -14.05 1.88
N THR A 341 8.97 -14.36 2.31
CA THR A 341 9.46 -15.74 2.45
C THR A 341 9.97 -16.11 3.82
N GLY A 342 10.33 -15.14 4.66
CA GLY A 342 11.06 -15.35 5.92
C GLY A 342 12.56 -15.61 5.73
N ALA A 343 13.09 -15.58 4.51
CA ALA A 343 14.52 -15.78 4.28
C ALA A 343 15.34 -14.59 4.82
N ALA A 344 16.26 -14.86 5.73
CA ALA A 344 17.24 -13.91 6.24
C ALA A 344 18.53 -13.96 5.42
N ALA A 345 19.14 -12.79 5.20
CA ALA A 345 20.46 -12.65 4.61
C ALA A 345 21.34 -11.80 5.52
N VAL A 346 22.55 -12.27 5.82
CA VAL A 346 23.49 -11.54 6.67
C VAL A 346 23.97 -10.25 6.00
N VAL A 347 24.04 -9.19 6.78
CA VAL A 347 24.60 -7.91 6.39
C VAL A 347 26.00 -7.79 6.97
N GLY A 348 27.01 -7.64 6.10
CA GLY A 348 28.39 -7.44 6.53
C GLY A 348 28.95 -8.59 7.37
N SER A 349 29.83 -8.25 8.30
CA SER A 349 30.44 -9.19 9.26
C SER A 349 29.72 -9.16 10.62
N GLU A 350 30.23 -9.95 11.56
CA GLU A 350 29.85 -9.80 12.97
C GLU A 350 30.16 -8.38 13.47
N LEU A 351 29.35 -7.87 14.39
CA LEU A 351 29.56 -6.60 15.04
C LEU A 351 30.87 -6.62 15.82
N THR A 352 31.71 -5.59 15.63
CA THR A 352 32.99 -5.46 16.33
C THR A 352 32.82 -5.16 17.82
N THR A 353 31.65 -4.65 18.22
CA THR A 353 31.25 -4.45 19.61
C THR A 353 30.14 -5.46 19.91
N PRO A 354 30.41 -6.49 20.74
CA PRO A 354 29.41 -7.49 21.10
C PRO A 354 28.20 -6.88 21.81
N LEU A 355 27.05 -7.54 21.65
CA LEU A 355 25.85 -7.21 22.39
C LEU A 355 26.05 -7.49 23.88
N ALA A 356 25.65 -6.54 24.71
CA ALA A 356 25.68 -6.66 26.16
C ALA A 356 24.25 -6.61 26.71
N GLY A 357 23.83 -7.66 27.42
CA GLY A 357 22.49 -7.78 27.98
C GLY A 357 21.70 -8.95 27.40
N THR A 358 20.41 -8.97 27.72
CA THR A 358 19.48 -10.07 27.38
C THR A 358 18.20 -9.61 26.69
N SER A 359 17.91 -8.31 26.70
CA SER A 359 16.79 -7.69 25.98
C SER A 359 17.24 -6.40 25.33
N PHE A 360 16.70 -6.10 24.15
CA PHE A 360 17.23 -5.07 23.26
C PHE A 360 16.11 -4.27 22.60
N GLY A 361 16.25 -2.95 22.58
CA GLY A 361 15.58 -2.10 21.59
C GLY A 361 16.38 -2.07 20.30
N PHE A 362 15.70 -2.17 19.15
CA PHE A 362 16.30 -2.18 17.82
C PHE A 362 15.42 -1.34 16.88
N ASP A 363 15.93 -0.21 16.40
CA ASP A 363 15.11 0.71 15.60
C ASP A 363 15.94 1.60 14.68
N PHE A 364 15.39 2.02 13.54
CA PHE A 364 16.03 2.92 12.60
C PHE A 364 15.79 4.37 12.96
N ASN A 365 16.87 5.13 13.04
CA ASN A 365 16.78 6.57 13.00
C ASN A 365 16.49 7.04 11.56
N PRO A 366 15.30 7.62 11.27
CA PRO A 366 14.90 7.98 9.90
C PRO A 366 15.66 9.20 9.34
N THR A 367 16.32 9.99 10.20
CA THR A 367 17.00 11.23 9.80
C THR A 367 18.45 11.00 9.38
N VAL A 368 19.16 10.07 10.01
CA VAL A 368 20.58 9.79 9.75
C VAL A 368 20.85 8.39 9.18
N ASP A 369 19.79 7.60 8.96
CA ASP A 369 19.87 6.25 8.41
C ASP A 369 20.86 5.37 9.18
N ARG A 370 20.62 5.23 10.47
CA ARG A 370 21.40 4.37 11.38
C ARG A 370 20.46 3.52 12.20
N ILE A 371 20.86 2.28 12.42
CA ILE A 371 20.20 1.39 13.38
C ILE A 371 20.68 1.81 14.77
N ARG A 372 19.75 2.00 15.70
CA ARG A 372 19.98 2.15 17.13
C ARG A 372 19.79 0.79 17.78
N VAL A 373 20.73 0.38 18.62
CA VAL A 373 20.58 -0.78 19.50
C VAL A 373 20.80 -0.33 20.93
N VAL A 374 19.80 -0.52 21.78
CA VAL A 374 19.89 -0.27 23.23
C VAL A 374 19.59 -1.54 24.00
N SER A 375 20.05 -1.66 25.25
CA SER A 375 19.82 -2.89 26.04
C SER A 375 19.54 -2.64 27.51
N ASN A 376 19.09 -3.69 28.18
CA ASN A 376 18.82 -3.70 29.63
C ASN A 376 20.06 -3.60 30.52
N THR A 377 21.25 -3.51 29.93
CA THR A 377 22.51 -3.20 30.67
C THR A 377 22.98 -1.77 30.42
N GLY A 378 22.17 -0.97 29.72
CA GLY A 378 22.47 0.41 29.35
C GLY A 378 23.36 0.55 28.13
N GLN A 379 23.64 -0.53 27.37
CA GLN A 379 24.36 -0.43 26.10
C GLN A 379 23.59 0.46 25.12
N ASN A 380 24.30 1.26 24.33
CA ASN A 380 23.73 2.18 23.36
C ASN A 380 24.64 2.27 22.12
N LEU A 381 24.27 1.60 21.03
CA LEU A 381 25.05 1.50 19.80
C LEU A 381 24.33 2.18 18.63
N ARG A 382 25.13 2.73 17.72
CA ARG A 382 24.68 3.07 16.36
C ARG A 382 25.41 2.20 15.35
N ILE A 383 24.65 1.61 14.43
CA ILE A 383 25.15 0.67 13.42
C ILE A 383 24.84 1.20 12.02
N VAL A 384 25.80 1.04 11.10
CA VAL A 384 25.63 1.35 9.67
C VAL A 384 24.84 0.22 9.01
N PRO A 385 23.62 0.47 8.49
CA PRO A 385 22.75 -0.61 8.01
C PRO A 385 23.26 -1.32 6.75
N THR A 386 24.15 -0.72 5.97
CA THR A 386 24.66 -1.32 4.73
C THR A 386 25.89 -2.21 4.93
N THR A 387 26.60 -2.07 6.05
CA THR A 387 27.87 -2.77 6.31
C THR A 387 27.93 -3.49 7.65
N ALA A 388 26.93 -3.31 8.51
CA ALA A 388 26.93 -3.73 9.92
C ALA A 388 28.11 -3.19 10.73
N ALA A 389 28.80 -2.14 10.27
CA ALA A 389 29.86 -1.51 11.04
C ALA A 389 29.28 -0.71 12.23
N ILE A 390 29.97 -0.75 13.38
CA ILE A 390 29.65 0.14 14.50
C ILE A 390 29.99 1.58 14.09
N ALA A 391 28.96 2.41 13.92
CA ALA A 391 29.12 3.83 13.66
C ALA A 391 29.57 4.58 14.92
N ALA A 392 29.03 4.18 16.08
CA ALA A 392 29.43 4.69 17.38
C ALA A 392 28.99 3.75 18.52
N THR A 393 29.79 3.73 19.58
CA THR A 393 29.36 3.31 20.91
C THR A 393 29.06 4.58 21.69
N ASP A 394 27.78 4.87 21.88
CA ASP A 394 27.30 6.10 22.51
C ASP A 394 27.34 6.01 24.04
N GLY A 395 26.99 7.10 24.73
CA GLY A 395 26.88 7.10 26.19
C GLY A 395 25.86 6.07 26.68
N ASN A 396 26.23 5.37 27.76
CA ASN A 396 25.34 4.39 28.39
C ASN A 396 24.02 5.04 28.83
N LEU A 397 22.95 4.27 28.82
CA LEU A 397 21.65 4.75 29.30
C LEU A 397 21.75 5.22 30.76
N ASN A 398 21.17 6.38 31.04
CA ASN A 398 21.25 7.06 32.33
C ASN A 398 19.98 7.90 32.59
N PRO A 399 19.66 8.30 33.84
CA PRO A 399 20.41 8.09 35.08
C PRO A 399 20.38 6.64 35.58
N GLY A 400 21.36 6.30 36.44
CA GLY A 400 21.42 4.98 37.09
C GLY A 400 21.76 3.85 36.11
N THR A 401 21.03 2.74 36.22
CA THR A 401 21.18 1.54 35.37
C THR A 401 19.82 1.12 34.81
N PRO A 402 19.28 1.84 33.80
CA PRO A 402 17.99 1.52 33.21
C PRO A 402 17.96 0.12 32.60
N ALA A 403 16.79 -0.51 32.61
CA ALA A 403 16.53 -1.83 32.08
C ALA A 403 15.65 -1.76 30.82
N VAL A 404 16.09 -0.97 29.84
CA VAL A 404 15.37 -0.79 28.56
C VAL A 404 15.29 -2.10 27.79
N SER A 405 14.09 -2.43 27.31
CA SER A 405 13.80 -3.65 26.56
C SER A 405 13.24 -3.42 25.16
N ALA A 406 12.73 -2.22 24.86
CA ALA A 406 12.36 -1.83 23.50
C ALA A 406 12.58 -0.33 23.27
N ALA A 407 12.73 0.07 22.01
CA ALA A 407 12.94 1.45 21.61
C ALA A 407 12.30 1.69 20.23
N ALA A 408 11.82 2.92 19.99
CA ALA A 408 11.22 3.30 18.71
C ALA A 408 11.42 4.79 18.39
N TYR A 409 11.71 5.11 17.12
CA TYR A 409 11.78 6.47 16.60
C TYR A 409 10.45 6.93 16.00
N THR A 410 10.09 8.19 16.24
CA THR A 410 8.99 8.84 15.51
C THR A 410 9.39 9.22 14.08
N ASN A 411 8.39 9.50 13.24
CA ASN A 411 8.57 9.90 11.84
C ASN A 411 9.36 8.86 11.05
N ASN A 412 9.04 7.57 11.24
CA ASN A 412 9.71 6.44 10.61
C ASN A 412 9.39 6.35 9.09
N PHE A 413 9.75 7.39 8.35
CA PHE A 413 9.60 7.53 6.91
C PHE A 413 10.83 8.20 6.32
N ALA A 414 11.18 7.85 5.08
CA ALA A 414 12.37 8.42 4.47
C ALA A 414 12.24 9.92 4.20
N GLY A 415 13.31 10.66 4.48
CA GLY A 415 13.33 12.12 4.32
C GLY A 415 12.75 12.86 5.52
N ALA A 416 12.46 12.18 6.63
CA ALA A 416 12.17 12.83 7.89
C ALA A 416 13.29 13.81 8.26
N THR A 417 12.91 15.04 8.63
CA THR A 417 13.84 16.09 9.05
C THR A 417 13.99 16.16 10.57
N THR A 418 13.08 15.53 11.31
CA THR A 418 13.08 15.44 12.77
C THR A 418 12.65 14.04 13.18
N THR A 419 13.10 13.60 14.35
CA THR A 419 12.70 12.34 14.98
C THR A 419 12.94 12.40 16.48
N MET A 420 12.20 11.62 17.26
CA MET A 420 12.34 11.47 18.71
C MET A 420 12.45 9.98 19.03
N LEU A 421 13.39 9.63 19.91
CA LEU A 421 13.57 8.26 20.40
C LEU A 421 12.80 8.06 21.70
N PHE A 422 12.02 6.99 21.77
CA PHE A 422 11.31 6.56 22.96
C PHE A 422 11.74 5.17 23.37
N ASP A 423 11.78 4.91 24.67
CA ASP A 423 12.21 3.64 25.26
C ASP A 423 11.17 3.10 26.23
N ILE A 424 10.98 1.79 26.24
CA ILE A 424 10.25 1.06 27.27
C ILE A 424 11.25 0.44 28.23
N ASP A 425 11.15 0.80 29.51
CA ASP A 425 11.90 0.18 30.60
C ASP A 425 11.00 -0.80 31.36
N SER A 426 11.35 -2.07 31.28
CA SER A 426 10.55 -3.17 31.86
C SER A 426 10.85 -3.42 33.34
N GLN A 427 11.73 -2.66 33.98
CA GLN A 427 11.93 -2.73 35.42
C GLN A 427 11.12 -1.67 36.16
N THR A 428 10.90 -0.53 35.51
CA THR A 428 10.18 0.60 36.09
C THR A 428 8.75 0.74 35.57
N ASP A 429 8.35 -0.03 34.55
CA ASP A 429 7.04 0.03 33.89
C ASP A 429 6.73 1.41 33.30
N LYS A 430 7.74 2.05 32.71
CA LYS A 430 7.64 3.42 32.20
C LYS A 430 8.05 3.55 30.75
N LEU A 431 7.45 4.55 30.12
CA LEU A 431 7.93 5.12 28.88
C LEU A 431 8.90 6.26 29.18
N TYR A 432 10.04 6.25 28.50
CA TYR A 432 11.02 7.33 28.51
C TYR A 432 11.21 7.89 27.12
N ARG A 433 11.71 9.13 27.07
CA ARG A 433 12.28 9.74 25.88
C ARG A 433 13.80 9.81 26.04
N GLN A 434 14.54 9.27 25.08
CA GLN A 434 16.00 9.36 25.09
C GLN A 434 16.45 10.70 24.51
N ASP A 435 16.87 11.64 25.36
CA ASP A 435 17.23 12.99 24.95
C ASP A 435 18.41 13.58 25.75
N PRO A 436 19.57 13.84 25.12
CA PRO A 436 19.89 13.52 23.73
C PRO A 436 20.20 12.01 23.54
N PRO A 437 19.80 11.37 22.42
CA PRO A 437 20.00 9.93 22.21
C PRO A 437 21.45 9.48 22.38
N ASN A 438 22.42 10.26 21.89
CA ASN A 438 23.83 9.87 21.94
C ASN A 438 24.45 10.00 23.34
N ALA A 439 23.80 10.70 24.28
CA ALA A 439 24.22 10.71 25.68
C ALA A 439 23.58 9.59 26.50
N GLY A 440 22.57 8.88 25.95
CA GLY A 440 21.82 7.84 26.66
C GLY A 440 20.87 8.37 27.74
N THR A 441 20.67 9.68 27.84
CA THR A 441 19.85 10.27 28.90
C THR A 441 18.37 9.99 28.68
N LEU A 442 17.74 9.31 29.64
CA LEU A 442 16.32 9.00 29.69
C LEU A 442 15.57 10.08 30.46
N VAL A 443 14.61 10.70 29.79
CA VAL A 443 13.67 11.65 30.38
C VAL A 443 12.34 10.94 30.54
N GLU A 444 11.88 10.79 31.78
CA GLU A 444 10.61 10.12 32.09
C GLU A 444 9.43 10.83 31.40
N ILE A 445 8.57 10.04 30.75
CA ILE A 445 7.29 10.50 30.21
C ILE A 445 6.15 10.11 31.15
N GLY A 446 6.10 8.84 31.56
CA GLY A 446 5.10 8.38 32.52
C GLY A 446 4.97 6.85 32.57
N ASN A 447 4.09 6.39 33.45
CA ASN A 447 3.85 4.96 33.67
C ASN A 447 3.04 4.34 32.52
N LEU A 448 3.39 3.11 32.13
CA LEU A 448 2.64 2.29 31.19
C LEU A 448 1.28 1.86 31.78
N GLY A 449 1.20 1.74 33.11
CA GLY A 449 0.00 1.32 33.84
C GLY A 449 -0.19 -0.20 33.91
N ILE A 450 0.83 -0.96 33.52
CA ILE A 450 0.90 -2.43 33.55
C ILE A 450 2.32 -2.85 33.95
N ASP A 451 2.46 -4.04 34.53
CA ASP A 451 3.74 -4.68 34.85
C ASP A 451 4.27 -5.41 33.60
N VAL A 452 5.20 -4.77 32.88
CA VAL A 452 5.66 -5.22 31.56
C VAL A 452 6.91 -6.07 31.66
N GLU A 453 6.90 -7.24 31.02
CA GLU A 453 8.10 -8.07 30.92
C GLU A 453 9.03 -7.61 29.78
N SER A 454 10.30 -7.96 29.86
CA SER A 454 11.31 -7.63 28.85
C SER A 454 11.14 -8.35 27.50
N ALA A 455 10.28 -9.38 27.45
CA ALA A 455 9.87 -10.03 26.21
C ALA A 455 8.73 -9.22 25.57
N ASN A 456 9.11 -8.25 24.74
CA ASN A 456 8.18 -7.29 24.16
C ASN A 456 8.69 -6.78 22.80
N GLY A 457 7.93 -5.86 22.21
CA GLY A 457 8.37 -5.06 21.07
C GLY A 457 7.55 -3.76 20.99
N PHE A 458 8.16 -2.71 20.48
CA PHE A 458 7.59 -1.36 20.41
C PHE A 458 8.04 -0.70 19.12
N ASP A 459 7.11 -0.09 18.40
CA ASP A 459 7.40 0.65 17.17
C ASP A 459 6.35 1.75 16.95
N ILE A 460 6.70 2.77 16.19
CA ILE A 460 5.87 3.93 15.87
C ILE A 460 5.68 4.01 14.36
N GLY A 461 4.41 3.95 13.94
CA GLY A 461 4.02 4.05 12.53
C GLY A 461 4.58 5.31 11.88
N GLY A 462 5.14 5.14 10.68
CA GLY A 462 5.89 6.17 9.97
C GLY A 462 5.09 7.46 9.77
N VAL A 463 3.96 7.38 9.05
CA VAL A 463 3.16 8.56 8.69
C VAL A 463 1.95 8.76 9.59
N SER A 464 1.43 7.75 10.29
CA SER A 464 0.39 8.00 11.29
C SER A 464 0.93 8.54 12.60
N GLY A 465 2.20 8.24 12.93
CA GLY A 465 2.75 8.50 14.25
C GLY A 465 2.08 7.69 15.37
N LYS A 466 1.28 6.67 15.05
CA LYS A 466 0.66 5.79 16.05
C LYS A 466 1.72 4.86 16.63
N ALA A 467 1.84 4.88 17.95
CA ALA A 467 2.76 4.02 18.66
C ALA A 467 2.06 2.72 19.08
N TRP A 468 2.62 1.60 18.69
CA TRP A 468 2.12 0.26 18.99
C TRP A 468 3.16 -0.55 19.73
N ALA A 469 2.70 -1.43 20.61
CA ALA A 469 3.57 -2.38 21.29
C ALA A 469 2.90 -3.75 21.39
N ILE A 470 3.70 -4.82 21.34
CA ILE A 470 3.29 -6.12 21.84
C ILE A 470 3.96 -6.29 23.19
N LEU A 471 3.16 -6.28 24.26
CA LEU A 471 3.67 -6.34 25.63
C LEU A 471 3.18 -7.62 26.30
N LYS A 472 4.11 -8.27 26.99
CA LYS A 472 3.82 -9.42 27.84
C LYS A 472 3.61 -8.96 29.28
N THR A 473 2.54 -9.48 29.90
CA THR A 473 2.18 -9.25 31.31
C THR A 473 1.79 -10.59 31.92
N GLY A 474 2.70 -11.24 32.65
CA GLY A 474 2.49 -12.59 33.17
C GLY A 474 2.28 -13.61 32.05
N ALA A 475 1.12 -14.26 32.02
CA ALA A 475 0.81 -15.27 31.00
C ALA A 475 0.25 -14.70 29.69
N MET A 476 -0.04 -13.39 29.63
CA MET A 476 -0.74 -12.77 28.51
C MET A 476 0.20 -11.96 27.63
N ASN A 477 0.07 -12.10 26.32
CA ASN A 477 0.65 -11.18 25.34
C ASN A 477 -0.50 -10.38 24.70
N LYS A 478 -0.37 -9.06 24.61
CA LYS A 478 -1.38 -8.21 23.97
C LYS A 478 -0.74 -7.14 23.09
N ILE A 479 -1.45 -6.76 22.05
CA ILE A 479 -1.20 -5.53 21.29
C ILE A 479 -1.75 -4.36 22.12
N TYR A 480 -0.94 -3.30 22.24
CA TYR A 480 -1.27 -2.05 22.91
C TYR A 480 -1.09 -0.88 21.97
N SER A 481 -1.90 0.17 22.15
CA SER A 481 -1.53 1.51 21.73
C SER A 481 -0.81 2.21 22.89
N ILE A 482 0.27 2.93 22.58
CA ILE A 482 1.06 3.66 23.57
C ILE A 482 0.84 5.16 23.36
N ASN A 483 0.42 5.87 24.41
CA ASN A 483 0.37 7.32 24.37
C ASN A 483 1.78 7.89 24.65
N ILE A 484 2.48 8.31 23.60
CA ILE A 484 3.86 8.82 23.72
C ILE A 484 3.99 10.17 24.46
N SER A 485 2.86 10.81 24.80
CA SER A 485 2.84 12.05 25.60
C SER A 485 2.61 11.79 27.09
N THR A 486 2.01 10.66 27.46
CA THR A 486 1.67 10.34 28.87
C THR A 486 2.28 9.05 29.37
N GLY A 487 2.80 8.20 28.48
CA GLY A 487 3.29 6.86 28.77
C GLY A 487 2.20 5.78 28.84
N LEU A 488 0.91 6.13 28.88
CA LEU A 488 -0.15 5.15 29.12
C LEU A 488 -0.27 4.10 28.00
N ALA A 489 -0.23 2.82 28.37
CA ALA A 489 -0.51 1.70 27.47
C ALA A 489 -2.00 1.34 27.53
N THR A 490 -2.68 1.34 26.38
CA THR A 490 -4.09 0.93 26.27
C THR A 490 -4.19 -0.42 25.57
N PRO A 491 -4.72 -1.47 26.23
CA PRO A 491 -4.81 -2.80 25.62
C PRO A 491 -5.80 -2.77 24.45
N MET A 492 -5.43 -3.46 23.37
CA MET A 492 -6.27 -3.60 22.18
C MET A 492 -6.74 -5.05 22.03
N MET A 493 -5.83 -5.96 21.70
CA MET A 493 -6.14 -7.34 21.28
C MET A 493 -5.13 -8.31 21.89
N GLU A 494 -5.52 -9.57 22.11
CA GLU A 494 -4.55 -10.62 22.48
C GLU A 494 -3.66 -11.00 21.30
N PHE A 495 -2.38 -11.24 21.57
CA PHE A 495 -1.43 -11.76 20.60
C PHE A 495 -1.03 -13.18 20.99
N PRO A 496 -0.97 -14.16 20.07
CA PRO A 496 -0.89 -15.57 20.43
C PRO A 496 0.50 -16.04 20.90
N LYS A 497 1.52 -15.17 20.81
CA LYS A 497 2.93 -15.54 20.99
C LYS A 497 3.68 -14.53 21.85
N THR A 498 4.66 -15.00 22.60
CA THR A 498 5.70 -14.12 23.16
C THR A 498 6.61 -13.66 22.02
N VAL A 499 7.01 -12.39 22.02
CA VAL A 499 7.80 -11.81 20.93
C VAL A 499 9.17 -11.29 21.40
N ARG A 500 10.12 -11.20 20.47
CA ARG A 500 11.45 -10.60 20.64
C ARG A 500 11.69 -9.40 19.72
N GLY A 501 10.71 -9.03 18.90
CA GLY A 501 10.81 -7.91 17.98
C GLY A 501 9.46 -7.62 17.36
N PHE A 502 9.22 -6.36 17.05
CA PHE A 502 7.98 -5.84 16.50
C PHE A 502 8.30 -4.65 15.59
N ALA A 503 7.72 -4.62 14.40
CA ALA A 503 7.90 -3.54 13.44
C ALA A 503 6.62 -3.27 12.66
N VAL A 504 6.42 -2.05 12.24
CA VAL A 504 5.22 -1.53 11.60
C VAL A 504 5.54 -1.13 10.16
N GLY A 505 4.62 -1.41 9.25
CA GLY A 505 4.74 -0.94 7.87
C GLY A 505 4.89 0.59 7.81
N LEU A 506 5.91 1.07 7.10
CA LEU A 506 6.31 2.49 7.04
C LEU A 506 5.25 3.45 6.46
N GLY A 507 4.23 2.93 5.78
CA GLY A 507 3.16 3.70 5.15
C GLY A 507 1.97 3.97 6.07
N PHE A 508 2.01 3.50 7.31
CA PHE A 508 0.91 3.57 8.25
C PHE A 508 1.19 4.37 9.49
#